data_AF-A0A0J9FK00-F1
#
_entry.id   AF-A0A0J9FK00-F1
#
_cell.length_a   1.000
_cell.length_b   1.000
_cell.length_c   1.000
_cell.angle_alpha   90.00
_cell.angle_beta   90.00
_cell.angle_gamma   90.00
#
_symmetry.space_group_name_H-M   'P 1'
#
loop_
_entity.id
_entity.type
_entity.pdbx_description
1 polymer ?
#
loop_
_entity_poly.entity_id
_entity_poly.type
_entity_poly.pdbx_seq_one_letter_code
_entity_poly.pdbx_strand_id
1 'polypeptide(L)'
;MGTTLATYYAKLQDMPDSEYKVEILEDGPIKKIAVNGKIYEVDYNMGGDSIHSIIIDHHSHGVQISPSSNNSYTIMNKGELYQIELQGEMEKIHNARTAAESVGRQVVQAPMPGVILKTYVKKGDNVKRGDPLCVLVAMKMENEIRSVTDGVVKEVFVEDGMKVALNDRIMVIE
;
A
#
# COMPACT_ATOMS: atom_id res chain seq x y z
N MET A 1 -25.76 0.94 17.50
CA MET A 1 -24.55 1.62 17.00
C MET A 1 -23.39 0.69 17.31
N GLY A 2 -23.04 -0.20 16.38
CA GLY A 2 -21.94 -1.14 16.59
C GLY A 2 -20.61 -0.40 16.43
N THR A 3 -19.72 -0.54 17.40
CA THR A 3 -18.39 0.08 17.37
C THR A 3 -17.55 -0.65 16.32
N THR A 4 -17.20 0.01 15.22
CA THR A 4 -16.21 -0.54 14.27
C THR A 4 -14.86 -0.63 14.98
N LEU A 5 -14.28 -1.82 15.02
CA LEU A 5 -12.98 -2.10 15.65
C LEU A 5 -11.82 -1.69 14.73
N ALA A 6 -11.95 -1.92 13.43
CA ALA A 6 -10.97 -1.53 12.43
C ALA A 6 -11.62 -1.35 11.05
N THR A 7 -11.10 -0.41 10.26
CA THR A 7 -11.53 -0.17 8.87
C THR A 7 -10.35 -0.36 7.92
N TYR A 8 -10.56 -1.17 6.90
CA TYR A 8 -9.62 -1.44 5.81
C TYR A 8 -10.27 -1.14 4.47
N TYR A 9 -9.45 -0.84 3.47
CA TYR A 9 -9.86 -0.70 2.08
C TYR A 9 -9.07 -1.70 1.26
N ALA A 10 -9.78 -2.66 0.67
CA ALA A 10 -9.20 -3.68 -0.19
C ALA A 10 -9.37 -3.28 -1.66
N LYS A 11 -8.30 -3.37 -2.45
CA LYS A 11 -8.36 -3.20 -3.91
C LYS A 11 -7.89 -4.46 -4.60
N LEU A 12 -8.62 -4.86 -5.63
CA LEU A 12 -8.20 -5.95 -6.52
C LEU A 12 -7.27 -5.38 -7.60
N GLN A 13 -6.09 -5.97 -7.77
CA GLN A 13 -5.11 -5.49 -8.74
C GLN A 13 -5.61 -5.65 -10.18
N ASP A 14 -6.32 -6.74 -10.46
CA ASP A 14 -6.95 -7.03 -11.76
C ASP A 14 -8.20 -6.16 -12.04
N MET A 15 -8.73 -5.47 -11.02
CA MET A 15 -9.90 -4.59 -11.13
C MET A 15 -9.64 -3.28 -10.35
N PRO A 16 -8.82 -2.36 -10.88
CA PRO A 16 -8.34 -1.19 -10.15
C PRO A 16 -9.44 -0.21 -9.71
N ASP A 17 -10.63 -0.26 -10.34
CA ASP A 17 -11.80 0.55 -9.96
C ASP A 17 -12.64 -0.09 -8.83
N SER A 18 -12.33 -1.33 -8.45
CA SER A 18 -13.07 -2.08 -7.43
C SER A 18 -12.40 -1.94 -6.07
N GLU A 19 -12.76 -0.87 -5.35
CA GLU A 19 -12.40 -0.69 -3.94
C GLU A 19 -13.52 -1.24 -3.03
N TYR A 20 -13.13 -2.03 -2.03
CA TYR A 20 -14.04 -2.61 -1.05
C TYR A 20 -13.68 -2.08 0.34
N LYS A 21 -14.63 -1.37 0.97
CA LYS A 21 -14.52 -0.98 2.38
C LYS A 21 -14.83 -2.20 3.25
N VAL A 22 -13.86 -2.63 4.05
CA VAL A 22 -13.97 -3.77 4.96
C VAL A 22 -13.88 -3.26 6.40
N GLU A 23 -14.94 -3.46 7.17
CA GLU A 23 -15.04 -3.01 8.56
C GLU A 23 -15.12 -4.23 9.47
N ILE A 24 -14.23 -4.34 10.44
CA ILE A 24 -14.30 -5.36 11.49
C ILE A 24 -15.22 -4.84 12.58
N LEU A 25 -16.34 -5.51 12.82
CA LEU A 25 -17.35 -5.13 13.79
C LEU A 25 -17.21 -5.91 15.11
N GLU A 26 -16.78 -7.17 15.03
CA GLU A 26 -16.58 -8.04 16.19
C GLU A 26 -15.38 -8.95 15.93
N ASP A 27 -14.43 -8.97 16.88
CA ASP A 27 -13.25 -9.82 16.85
C ASP A 27 -13.41 -10.89 17.94
N GLY A 28 -13.88 -12.07 17.52
CA GLY A 28 -14.15 -13.25 18.34
C GLY A 28 -13.87 -14.53 17.56
N PRO A 29 -14.25 -15.72 18.07
CA PRO A 29 -14.05 -16.98 17.35
C PRO A 29 -14.73 -16.99 15.98
N ILE A 30 -15.91 -16.36 15.90
CA ILE A 30 -16.56 -15.97 14.65
C ILE A 30 -16.41 -14.45 14.57
N LYS A 31 -15.75 -13.96 13.52
CA LYS A 31 -15.59 -12.53 13.27
C LYS A 31 -16.83 -12.00 12.55
N LYS A 32 -17.33 -10.83 12.94
CA LYS A 32 -18.31 -10.10 12.13
C LYS A 32 -17.60 -9.01 11.37
N ILE A 33 -17.68 -9.07 10.06
CA ILE A 33 -17.12 -8.04 9.17
C ILE A 33 -18.26 -7.43 8.33
N ALA A 34 -18.13 -6.17 7.95
CA ALA A 34 -18.97 -5.57 6.92
C ALA A 34 -18.11 -5.26 5.69
N VAL A 35 -18.51 -5.75 4.52
CA VAL A 35 -17.89 -5.44 3.23
C VAL A 35 -18.86 -4.58 2.44
N ASN A 36 -18.48 -3.34 2.12
CA ASN A 36 -19.33 -2.33 1.50
C ASN A 36 -20.71 -2.19 2.19
N GLY A 37 -20.72 -2.28 3.52
CA GLY A 37 -21.93 -2.19 4.35
C GLY A 37 -22.75 -3.48 4.46
N LYS A 38 -22.45 -4.53 3.69
CA LYS A 38 -23.08 -5.84 3.86
C LYS A 38 -22.33 -6.65 4.92
N ILE A 39 -23.05 -7.12 5.93
CA ILE A 39 -22.49 -7.85 7.07
C ILE A 39 -22.29 -9.33 6.70
N TYR A 40 -21.14 -9.87 7.09
CA TYR A 40 -20.75 -11.26 6.95
C TYR A 40 -20.22 -11.77 8.28
N GLU A 41 -20.68 -12.96 8.66
CA GLU A 41 -20.07 -13.74 9.74
C GLU A 41 -18.99 -14.62 9.11
N VAL A 42 -17.77 -14.43 9.57
CA VAL A 42 -16.57 -15.09 9.05
C VAL A 42 -15.97 -15.91 10.17
N ASP A 43 -16.06 -17.22 10.00
CA ASP A 43 -15.33 -18.17 10.83
C ASP A 43 -13.98 -18.46 10.16
N TYR A 44 -12.89 -18.22 10.88
CA TYR A 44 -11.53 -18.40 10.40
C TYR A 44 -10.89 -19.55 11.17
N ASN A 45 -10.80 -20.71 10.51
CA ASN A 45 -10.08 -21.86 11.05
C ASN A 45 -8.76 -22.04 10.28
N MET A 46 -7.65 -22.03 11.01
CA MET A 46 -6.32 -22.34 10.45
C MET A 46 -6.22 -23.83 10.16
N GLY A 47 -6.40 -24.21 8.89
CA GLY A 47 -6.21 -25.57 8.42
C GLY A 47 -4.77 -25.78 7.94
N GLY A 48 -3.85 -26.11 8.84
CA GLY A 48 -2.45 -26.43 8.48
C GLY A 48 -1.71 -25.27 7.77
N ASP A 49 -0.67 -25.61 7.00
CA ASP A 49 0.41 -24.68 6.60
C ASP A 49 0.01 -23.53 5.66
N SER A 50 -1.16 -23.58 4.96
CA SER A 50 -1.52 -22.52 3.99
C SER A 50 -2.99 -22.40 3.57
N ILE A 51 -3.89 -23.30 4.00
CA ILE A 51 -5.29 -23.30 3.56
C ILE A 51 -6.18 -22.74 4.67
N HIS A 52 -6.80 -21.60 4.38
CA HIS A 52 -7.76 -20.95 5.25
C HIS A 52 -9.17 -21.34 4.79
N SER A 53 -9.96 -21.92 5.69
CA SER A 53 -11.40 -22.08 5.44
C SER A 53 -12.10 -20.82 5.89
N ILE A 54 -12.69 -20.09 4.94
CA ILE A 54 -13.54 -18.94 5.21
C ILE A 54 -14.98 -19.41 5.04
N ILE A 55 -15.74 -19.44 6.11
CA ILE A 55 -17.18 -19.72 6.05
C ILE A 55 -17.88 -18.38 5.85
N ILE A 56 -18.64 -18.25 4.76
CA ILE A 56 -19.47 -17.08 4.45
C ILE A 56 -20.87 -17.60 4.18
N ASP A 57 -21.88 -17.10 4.91
CA ASP A 57 -23.29 -17.48 4.70
C ASP A 57 -23.52 -19.01 4.80
N HIS A 58 -22.82 -19.70 5.70
CA HIS A 58 -22.80 -21.18 5.87
C HIS A 58 -22.17 -21.98 4.72
N HIS A 59 -21.60 -21.31 3.72
CA HIS A 59 -20.81 -21.94 2.67
C HIS A 59 -19.32 -21.83 3.00
N SER A 60 -18.65 -22.98 3.11
CA SER A 60 -17.20 -23.03 3.33
C SER A 60 -16.44 -22.82 2.01
N HIS A 61 -15.57 -21.82 2.01
CA HIS A 61 -14.67 -21.49 0.92
C HIS A 61 -13.23 -21.74 1.38
N GLY A 62 -12.58 -22.75 0.79
CA GLY A 62 -11.15 -22.97 0.97
C GLY A 62 -10.37 -21.96 0.14
N VAL A 63 -9.64 -21.07 0.81
CA VAL A 63 -8.76 -20.10 0.16
C VAL A 63 -7.33 -20.26 0.66
N GLN A 64 -6.36 -20.10 -0.23
CA GLN A 64 -4.96 -19.96 0.18
C GLN A 64 -4.62 -18.49 0.14
N ILE A 65 -4.01 -17.98 1.22
CA ILE A 65 -3.63 -16.58 1.34
C ILE A 65 -2.12 -16.56 1.55
N SER A 66 -1.41 -16.00 0.59
CA SER A 66 0.05 -15.87 0.65
C SER A 66 0.43 -14.39 0.64
N PRO A 67 1.26 -13.91 1.58
CA PRO A 67 1.79 -12.56 1.50
C PRO A 67 2.67 -12.43 0.25
N SER A 68 2.51 -11.35 -0.51
CA SER A 68 3.30 -11.12 -1.72
C SER A 68 4.39 -10.06 -1.48
N SER A 69 4.03 -8.85 -1.01
CA SER A 69 4.93 -7.75 -0.61
C SER A 69 4.11 -6.58 -0.05
N ASN A 70 4.66 -5.74 0.83
CA ASN A 70 4.09 -4.47 1.36
C ASN A 70 2.54 -4.33 1.28
N ASN A 71 1.81 -4.88 2.27
CA ASN A 71 0.35 -4.88 2.36
C ASN A 71 -0.43 -5.53 1.19
N SER A 72 0.26 -6.24 0.28
CA SER A 72 -0.35 -7.01 -0.81
C SER A 72 -0.36 -8.51 -0.51
N TYR A 73 -1.51 -9.14 -0.79
CA TYR A 73 -1.76 -10.57 -0.57
C TYR A 73 -2.28 -11.21 -1.85
N THR A 74 -1.84 -12.44 -2.10
CA THR A 74 -2.38 -13.29 -3.15
C THR A 74 -3.38 -14.26 -2.52
N ILE A 75 -4.63 -14.21 -2.97
CA ILE A 75 -5.71 -15.10 -2.58
C ILE A 75 -5.96 -16.09 -3.73
N MET A 76 -5.75 -17.38 -3.48
CA MET A 76 -6.16 -18.44 -4.40
C MET A 76 -7.49 -19.03 -3.93
N ASN A 77 -8.51 -19.01 -4.80
CA ASN A 77 -9.82 -19.59 -4.55
C ASN A 77 -10.22 -20.50 -5.71
N LYS A 78 -10.36 -21.80 -5.45
CA LYS A 78 -10.77 -22.81 -6.46
C LYS A 78 -9.95 -22.79 -7.78
N GLY A 79 -8.67 -22.42 -7.70
CA GLY A 79 -7.76 -22.34 -8.85
C GLY A 79 -7.65 -20.95 -9.47
N GLU A 80 -8.53 -20.02 -9.12
CA GLU A 80 -8.45 -18.62 -9.52
C GLU A 80 -7.57 -17.85 -8.54
N LEU A 81 -6.67 -17.02 -9.06
CA LEU A 81 -5.75 -16.19 -8.29
C LEU A 81 -6.22 -14.75 -8.29
N TYR A 82 -6.30 -14.15 -7.11
CA TYR A 82 -6.66 -12.74 -6.91
C TYR A 82 -5.56 -12.05 -6.13
N GLN A 83 -5.05 -10.94 -6.65
CA GLN A 83 -4.13 -10.08 -5.90
C GLN A 83 -4.91 -8.95 -5.26
N ILE A 84 -4.80 -8.83 -3.93
CA ILE A 84 -5.40 -7.76 -3.16
C ILE A 84 -4.34 -6.89 -2.51
N GLU A 85 -4.56 -5.58 -2.50
CA GLU A 85 -3.81 -4.63 -1.68
C GLU A 85 -4.73 -4.14 -0.56
N LEU A 86 -4.25 -4.18 0.69
CA LEU A 86 -4.98 -3.71 1.86
C LEU A 86 -4.41 -2.40 2.38
N GLN A 87 -5.22 -1.36 2.41
CA GLN A 87 -4.84 -0.08 3.02
C GLN A 87 -5.65 0.15 4.29
N GLY A 88 -4.99 0.41 5.40
CA GLY A 88 -5.66 0.84 6.63
C GLY A 88 -6.25 2.25 6.48
N GLU A 89 -7.27 2.58 7.28
CA GLU A 89 -7.91 3.91 7.26
C GLU A 89 -6.91 5.07 7.45
N MET A 90 -5.96 4.94 8.39
CA MET A 90 -4.90 5.94 8.60
C MET A 90 -3.99 6.11 7.37
N GLU A 91 -3.62 5.01 6.69
CA GLU A 91 -2.83 5.05 5.45
C GLU A 91 -3.61 5.70 4.31
N LYS A 92 -4.91 5.37 4.16
CA LYS A 92 -5.75 5.97 3.13
C LYS A 92 -5.94 7.46 3.34
N ILE A 93 -6.13 7.92 4.59
CA ILE A 93 -6.24 9.36 4.90
C ILE A 93 -4.92 10.07 4.61
N HIS A 94 -3.77 9.46 4.95
CA HIS A 94 -2.46 10.02 4.62
C HIS A 94 -2.25 10.13 3.11
N ASN A 95 -2.53 9.06 2.36
CA ASN A 95 -2.40 9.01 0.91
C ASN A 95 -3.40 9.93 0.20
N ALA A 96 -4.64 10.04 0.70
CA ALA A 96 -5.65 10.93 0.16
C ALA A 96 -5.32 12.41 0.40
N ARG A 97 -4.68 12.76 1.53
CA ARG A 97 -4.13 14.12 1.73
C ARG A 97 -3.00 14.40 0.75
N THR A 98 -2.08 13.45 0.57
CA THR A 98 -1.00 13.57 -0.43
C THR A 98 -1.54 13.67 -1.86
N ALA A 99 -2.64 12.99 -2.20
CA ALA A 99 -3.29 13.08 -3.50
C ALA A 99 -4.12 14.36 -3.69
N ALA A 100 -4.80 14.85 -2.66
CA ALA A 100 -5.64 16.05 -2.73
C ALA A 100 -4.83 17.36 -2.72
N GLU A 101 -3.60 17.36 -2.20
CA GLU A 101 -2.65 18.48 -2.34
C GLU A 101 -1.93 18.50 -3.70
N SER A 102 -2.17 17.51 -4.57
CA SER A 102 -1.34 17.26 -5.75
C SER A 102 -2.10 17.27 -7.08
N VAL A 103 -2.89 18.31 -7.35
CA VAL A 103 -3.02 18.77 -8.75
C VAL A 103 -1.82 19.66 -9.04
N GLY A 104 -0.73 19.02 -9.48
CA GLY A 104 0.48 19.70 -9.94
C GLY A 104 1.61 19.89 -8.92
N ARG A 105 1.57 19.25 -7.74
CA ARG A 105 2.71 19.26 -6.79
C ARG A 105 2.86 17.95 -6.03
N GLN A 106 3.78 17.11 -6.48
CA GLN A 106 4.16 15.85 -5.85
C GLN A 106 5.37 16.02 -4.93
N VAL A 107 5.26 15.58 -3.68
CA VAL A 107 6.39 15.50 -2.75
C VAL A 107 6.93 14.08 -2.76
N VAL A 108 8.20 13.91 -3.15
CA VAL A 108 8.90 12.61 -3.10
C VAL A 108 9.56 12.48 -1.72
N GLN A 109 9.23 11.41 -1.01
CA GLN A 109 9.72 11.14 0.34
C GLN A 109 10.53 9.84 0.39
N ALA A 110 11.40 9.72 1.38
CA ALA A 110 12.19 8.52 1.62
C ALA A 110 11.29 7.37 2.13
N PRO A 111 11.19 6.25 1.39
CA PRO A 111 10.32 5.12 1.78
C PRO A 111 10.90 4.31 2.94
N MET A 112 12.17 4.49 3.25
CA MET A 112 12.86 3.84 4.36
C MET A 112 14.07 4.66 4.79
N PRO A 113 14.52 4.54 6.06
CA PRO A 113 15.71 5.24 6.52
C PRO A 113 16.96 4.69 5.83
N GLY A 114 17.85 5.58 5.41
CA GLY A 114 19.05 5.20 4.66
C GLY A 114 19.96 6.37 4.35
N VAL A 115 20.84 6.16 3.37
CA VAL A 115 21.77 7.18 2.86
C VAL A 115 21.52 7.38 1.37
N ILE A 116 21.41 8.62 0.93
CA ILE A 116 21.35 8.94 -0.50
C ILE A 116 22.73 8.67 -1.09
N LEU A 117 22.83 7.65 -1.93
CA LEU A 117 24.09 7.30 -2.60
C LEU A 117 24.36 8.23 -3.77
N LYS A 118 23.31 8.57 -4.53
CA LYS A 118 23.42 9.39 -5.73
C LYS A 118 22.09 10.02 -6.08
N THR A 119 22.11 11.28 -6.50
CA THR A 119 20.95 11.98 -7.07
C THR A 119 21.14 12.11 -8.59
N TYR A 120 20.16 11.71 -9.38
CA TYR A 120 20.20 11.74 -10.85
C TYR A 120 19.66 13.05 -11.43
N VAL A 121 18.79 13.72 -10.68
CA VAL A 121 18.07 14.91 -11.14
C VAL A 121 18.47 16.14 -10.34
N LYS A 122 18.32 17.32 -10.94
CA LYS A 122 18.55 18.61 -10.31
C LYS A 122 17.28 19.46 -10.43
N LYS A 123 17.23 20.52 -9.64
CA LYS A 123 16.19 21.53 -9.76
C LYS A 123 16.12 22.05 -11.20
N GLY A 124 14.94 21.97 -11.82
CA GLY A 124 14.66 22.37 -13.19
C GLY A 124 14.63 21.24 -14.20
N ASP A 125 15.04 20.01 -13.84
CA ASP A 125 14.96 18.86 -14.75
C ASP A 125 13.53 18.41 -14.99
N ASN A 126 13.25 17.99 -16.22
CA ASN A 126 11.98 17.35 -16.58
C ASN A 126 12.10 15.84 -16.34
N VAL A 127 11.13 15.27 -15.63
CA VAL A 127 11.08 13.84 -15.30
C VAL A 127 9.75 13.27 -15.77
N LYS A 128 9.78 12.03 -16.25
CA LYS A 128 8.60 11.26 -16.58
C LYS A 128 8.29 10.24 -15.50
N ARG A 129 7.05 9.76 -15.48
CA ARG A 129 6.68 8.64 -14.62
C ARG A 129 7.59 7.44 -14.90
N GLY A 130 8.20 6.91 -13.84
CA GLY A 130 9.14 5.79 -13.89
C GLY A 130 10.62 6.18 -14.00
N ASP A 131 10.94 7.46 -14.24
CA ASP A 131 12.33 7.92 -14.33
C ASP A 131 13.03 7.83 -12.96
N PRO A 132 14.31 7.42 -12.94
CA PRO A 132 15.10 7.34 -11.72
C PRO A 132 15.46 8.75 -11.21
N LEU A 133 15.16 9.01 -9.94
CA LEU A 133 15.40 10.29 -9.28
C LEU A 133 16.67 10.27 -8.43
N CYS A 134 16.82 9.24 -7.59
CA CYS A 134 18.01 9.03 -6.76
C CYS A 134 18.13 7.56 -6.34
N VAL A 135 19.30 7.19 -5.82
CA VAL A 135 19.56 5.88 -5.21
C VAL A 135 19.69 6.07 -3.71
N LEU A 136 18.90 5.31 -2.94
CA LEU A 136 18.94 5.25 -1.49
C LEU A 136 19.49 3.90 -1.06
N VAL A 137 20.51 3.91 -0.21
CA VAL A 137 21.09 2.70 0.37
C VAL A 137 20.55 2.53 1.78
N ALA A 138 19.92 1.39 2.04
CA ALA A 138 19.61 0.94 3.39
C ALA A 138 20.04 -0.52 3.54
N MET A 139 20.57 -0.88 4.72
CA MET A 139 20.95 -2.26 5.05
C MET A 139 21.81 -2.96 3.96
N LYS A 140 22.76 -2.24 3.35
CA LYS A 140 23.64 -2.70 2.25
C LYS A 140 22.93 -3.00 0.92
N MET A 141 21.68 -2.56 0.75
CA MET A 141 20.90 -2.72 -0.47
C MET A 141 20.57 -1.36 -1.08
N GLU A 142 20.89 -1.21 -2.35
CA GLU A 142 20.56 -0.04 -3.16
C GLU A 142 19.10 -0.11 -3.61
N ASN A 143 18.35 0.95 -3.36
CA ASN A 143 16.96 1.10 -3.78
C ASN A 143 16.82 2.38 -4.59
N GLU A 144 16.35 2.21 -5.82
CA GLU A 144 16.16 3.32 -6.73
C GLU A 144 14.80 3.98 -6.50
N ILE A 145 14.81 5.26 -6.17
CA ILE A 145 13.61 6.08 -6.03
C ILE A 145 13.24 6.59 -7.42
N ARG A 146 12.03 6.26 -7.87
CA ARG A 146 11.51 6.62 -9.20
C ARG A 146 10.36 7.61 -9.10
N SER A 147 10.18 8.43 -10.14
CA SER A 147 9.04 9.34 -10.19
C SER A 147 7.73 8.58 -10.39
N VAL A 148 6.69 8.95 -9.65
CA VAL A 148 5.33 8.40 -9.86
C VAL A 148 4.47 9.28 -10.78
N THR A 149 4.96 10.45 -11.19
CA THR A 149 4.32 11.40 -12.12
C THR A 149 5.29 11.95 -13.15
N ASP A 150 4.76 12.49 -14.24
CA ASP A 150 5.47 13.41 -15.12
C ASP A 150 5.48 14.81 -14.51
N GLY A 151 6.58 15.57 -14.66
CA GLY A 151 6.69 16.94 -14.15
C GLY A 151 8.10 17.51 -14.17
N VAL A 152 8.29 18.64 -13.51
CA VAL A 152 9.57 19.35 -13.37
C VAL A 152 10.02 19.33 -11.91
N VAL A 153 11.28 18.98 -11.67
CA VAL A 153 11.87 18.99 -10.32
C VAL A 153 11.96 20.43 -9.81
N LYS A 154 11.14 20.78 -8.82
CA LYS A 154 11.07 22.14 -8.27
C LYS A 154 12.12 22.41 -7.21
N GLU A 155 12.35 21.43 -6.34
CA GLU A 155 13.27 21.52 -5.21
C GLU A 155 13.86 20.14 -4.94
N VAL A 156 15.13 20.09 -4.57
CA VAL A 156 15.82 18.88 -4.09
C VAL A 156 16.35 19.21 -2.70
N PHE A 157 15.97 18.42 -1.70
CA PHE A 157 16.31 18.63 -0.28
C PHE A 157 17.45 17.73 0.18
N VAL A 158 17.97 16.87 -0.70
CA VAL A 158 19.00 15.89 -0.37
C VAL A 158 20.22 16.00 -1.28
N GLU A 159 21.36 15.59 -0.73
CA GLU A 159 22.65 15.55 -1.42
C GLU A 159 23.24 14.14 -1.32
N ASP A 160 24.22 13.82 -2.16
CA ASP A 160 24.95 12.56 -2.04
C ASP A 160 25.65 12.44 -0.68
N GLY A 161 25.57 11.25 -0.08
CA GLY A 161 26.04 10.98 1.28
C GLY A 161 25.10 11.43 2.40
N MET A 162 23.98 12.12 2.10
CA MET A 162 23.04 12.58 3.13
C MET A 162 22.24 11.41 3.72
N LYS A 163 22.14 11.37 5.06
CA LYS A 163 21.26 10.44 5.77
C LYS A 163 19.83 10.96 5.77
N VAL A 164 18.88 10.08 5.48
CA VAL A 164 17.45 10.36 5.48
C VAL A 164 16.73 9.38 6.40
N ALA A 165 15.71 9.86 7.11
CA ALA A 165 14.79 9.05 7.89
C ALA A 165 13.58 8.62 7.04
N LEU A 166 12.75 7.71 7.58
CA LEU A 166 11.46 7.40 6.99
C LEU A 166 10.62 8.67 6.83
N ASN A 167 10.02 8.86 5.66
CA ASN A 167 9.19 10.02 5.28
C ASN A 167 9.92 11.38 5.16
N ASP A 168 11.26 11.41 5.26
CA ASP A 168 12.02 12.63 4.96
C ASP A 168 11.80 13.07 3.52
N ARG A 169 11.67 14.38 3.32
CA ARG A 169 11.46 14.96 1.99
C ARG A 169 12.75 14.86 1.18
N ILE A 170 12.66 14.25 0.00
CA ILE A 170 13.77 14.11 -0.94
C ILE A 170 13.72 15.25 -1.95
N MET A 171 12.58 15.42 -2.61
CA MET A 171 12.38 16.45 -3.64
C MET A 171 10.90 16.76 -3.87
N VAL A 172 10.61 17.83 -4.60
CA VAL A 172 9.27 18.19 -5.06
C VAL A 172 9.26 18.23 -6.58
N ILE A 173 8.23 17.64 -7.18
CA ILE A 173 7.97 17.62 -8.63
C ILE A 173 6.66 18.36 -8.88
N GLU A 174 6.63 19.29 -9.83
CA GLU A 174 5.43 20.02 -10.27
C GLU A 174 5.17 19.87 -11.77
#